data_AF-A0A7Y4KGN9-F1
#
_entry.id   AF-A0A7Y4KGN9-F1
#
_cell.length_a   1.000
_cell.length_b   1.000
_cell.length_c   1.000
_cell.angle_alpha   90.00
_cell.angle_beta   90.00
_cell.angle_gamma   90.00
#
_symmetry.space_group_name_H-M   'P 1'
#
loop_
_entity.id
_entity.type
_entity.pdbx_description
1 polymer ?
#
loop_
_entity_poly.entity_id
_entity_poly.type
_entity_poly.pdbx_seq_one_letter_code
_entity_poly.pdbx_strand_id
1 'polypeptide(L)'
;MVFGAAARQARLRLGLTQADVAERVGIAMEVYSRMERGRMLPRAQNLRRLCDVLSVSADTLLGVGPGPSPVSPRATPRQEDSLELRRLVRTLRELEPRQLKAVARVVRTVVSVMPPKAASGSPPPSRKKRLAPARKRRAG
;
A
#
# COMPACT_ATOMS: atom_id res chain seq x y z
N MET A 1 10.37 7.34 -16.30
CA MET A 1 10.17 6.12 -15.48
C MET A 1 9.29 6.46 -14.28
N VAL A 2 8.41 5.53 -13.88
CA VAL A 2 7.44 5.72 -12.76
C VAL A 2 8.14 6.05 -11.44
N PHE A 3 9.25 5.37 -11.14
CA PHE A 3 10.04 5.59 -9.93
C PHE A 3 10.50 7.03 -9.74
N GLY A 4 11.18 7.60 -10.73
CA GLY A 4 11.77 8.93 -10.60
C GLY A 4 10.71 10.02 -10.37
N ALA A 5 9.57 9.89 -11.04
CA ALA A 5 8.44 10.79 -10.87
C ALA A 5 7.79 10.66 -9.48
N ALA A 6 7.54 9.42 -9.02
CA ALA A 6 6.96 9.16 -7.70
C ALA A 6 7.86 9.64 -6.56
N ALA A 7 9.18 9.38 -6.64
CA ALA A 7 10.16 9.84 -5.67
C ALA A 7 10.22 11.38 -5.60
N ARG A 8 10.27 12.05 -6.77
CA ARG A 8 10.24 13.51 -6.84
C ARG A 8 8.97 14.10 -6.23
N GLN A 9 7.81 13.53 -6.53
CA GLN A 9 6.54 13.99 -5.97
C GLN A 9 6.47 13.81 -4.44
N ALA A 10 6.93 12.68 -3.93
CA ALA A 10 7.00 12.44 -2.49
C ALA A 10 7.93 13.43 -1.79
N ARG A 11 9.12 13.66 -2.37
CA ARG A 11 10.09 14.62 -1.86
C ARG A 11 9.51 16.04 -1.76
N LEU A 12 8.89 16.52 -2.84
CA LEU A 12 8.29 17.87 -2.89
C LEU A 12 7.15 18.02 -1.87
N ARG A 13 6.34 16.98 -1.67
CA ARG A 13 5.26 16.96 -0.66
C ARG A 13 5.78 17.13 0.76
N LEU A 14 6.97 16.60 1.04
CA LEU A 14 7.65 16.70 2.33
C LEU A 14 8.51 17.97 2.45
N GLY A 15 8.55 18.82 1.43
CA GLY A 15 9.37 20.04 1.43
C GLY A 15 10.88 19.78 1.41
N LEU A 16 11.32 18.59 0.98
CA LEU A 16 12.72 18.17 1.03
C LEU A 16 13.48 18.55 -0.25
N THR A 17 14.76 18.89 -0.12
CA THR A 17 15.68 19.04 -1.25
C THR A 17 16.24 17.67 -1.69
N GLN A 18 16.84 17.61 -2.89
CA GLN A 18 17.53 16.38 -3.33
C GLN A 18 18.72 16.04 -2.40
N ALA A 19 19.38 17.07 -1.84
CA ALA A 19 20.46 16.89 -0.88
C ALA A 19 19.94 16.29 0.44
N ASP A 20 18.81 16.78 0.96
CA ASP A 20 18.23 16.28 2.21
C ASP A 20 17.87 14.79 2.12
N VAL A 21 17.28 14.37 1.00
CA VAL A 21 16.94 12.95 0.79
C VAL A 21 18.21 12.11 0.67
N ALA A 22 19.20 12.58 -0.08
CA ALA A 22 20.45 11.86 -0.28
C ALA A 22 21.22 11.67 1.05
N GLU A 23 21.29 12.72 1.86
CA GLU A 23 21.89 12.70 3.20
C GLU A 23 21.18 11.70 4.11
N ARG A 24 19.85 11.78 4.22
CA ARG A 24 19.05 10.89 5.09
C ARG A 24 19.13 9.42 4.67
N VAL A 25 19.29 9.13 3.38
CA VAL A 25 19.43 7.76 2.87
C VAL A 25 20.89 7.25 2.98
N GLY A 26 21.85 8.18 3.07
CA GLY A 26 23.29 7.89 3.08
C GLY A 26 23.84 7.58 1.69
N ILE A 27 23.43 8.35 0.66
CA ILE A 27 23.90 8.23 -0.73
C ILE A 27 24.37 9.59 -1.25
N ALA A 28 25.18 9.57 -2.31
CA ALA A 28 25.55 10.82 -2.98
C ALA A 28 24.34 11.49 -3.65
N MET A 29 24.27 12.82 -3.60
CA MET A 29 23.16 13.59 -4.19
C MET A 29 22.98 13.29 -5.69
N GLU A 30 24.09 13.14 -6.43
CA GLU A 30 24.06 12.79 -7.86
C GLU A 30 23.39 11.43 -8.11
N VAL A 31 23.56 10.46 -7.20
CA VAL A 31 22.91 9.15 -7.28
C VAL A 31 21.40 9.31 -7.16
N TYR A 32 20.93 10.10 -6.20
CA TYR A 32 19.49 10.39 -6.04
C TYR A 32 18.93 11.21 -7.23
N SER A 33 19.68 12.19 -7.74
CA SER A 33 19.30 12.95 -8.94
C SER A 33 19.13 12.06 -10.17
N ARG A 34 20.03 11.09 -10.38
CA ARG A 34 19.89 10.09 -11.47
C ARG A 34 18.65 9.23 -11.29
N MET A 35 18.26 8.90 -10.05
CA MET A 35 17.02 8.18 -9.78
C MET A 35 15.77 9.01 -10.11
N GLU A 36 15.69 10.28 -9.67
CA GLU A 36 14.55 11.16 -9.99
C GLU A 36 14.39 11.38 -11.50
N ARG A 37 15.51 11.46 -12.24
CA ARG A 37 15.50 11.56 -13.70
C ARG A 37 15.17 10.24 -14.41
N GLY A 38 14.99 9.15 -13.66
CA GLY A 38 14.72 7.83 -14.23
C GLY A 38 15.90 7.31 -15.06
N ARG A 39 17.13 7.62 -14.66
CA ARG A 39 18.37 7.08 -15.27
C ARG A 39 18.93 5.91 -14.47
N MET A 40 18.40 5.65 -13.28
CA MET A 40 18.86 4.60 -12.36
C MET A 40 17.72 4.18 -11.44
N LEU A 41 17.68 2.90 -11.04
CA LEU A 41 16.84 2.40 -9.96
C LEU A 41 17.68 2.16 -8.69
N PRO A 42 17.10 2.33 -7.49
CA PRO A 42 17.79 1.99 -6.26
C PRO A 42 17.94 0.47 -6.10
N ARG A 43 19.03 0.05 -5.44
CA ARG A 43 19.14 -1.31 -4.90
C ARG A 43 18.12 -1.49 -3.77
N ALA A 44 17.76 -2.74 -3.47
CA ALA A 44 16.74 -3.08 -2.46
C ALA A 44 16.98 -2.39 -1.09
N GLN A 45 18.23 -2.33 -0.63
CA GLN A 45 18.57 -1.64 0.63
C GLN A 45 18.26 -0.13 0.59
N ASN A 46 18.63 0.54 -0.50
CA ASN A 46 18.37 1.98 -0.68
C ASN A 46 16.88 2.24 -0.93
N LEU A 47 16.19 1.33 -1.61
CA LEU A 47 14.74 1.41 -1.81
C LEU A 47 14.02 1.44 -0.47
N ARG A 48 14.38 0.55 0.47
CA ARG A 48 13.77 0.52 1.80
C ARG A 48 13.99 1.83 2.55
N ARG A 49 15.22 2.34 2.58
CA ARG A 49 15.54 3.63 3.20
C ARG A 49 14.80 4.80 2.55
N LEU A 50 14.66 4.77 1.22
CA LEU A 50 13.88 5.77 0.48
C LEU A 50 12.40 5.71 0.84
N CYS A 51 11.82 4.51 1.05
CA CYS A 51 10.45 4.38 1.53
C CYS A 51 10.28 5.04 2.90
N ASP A 52 11.23 4.83 3.81
CA ASP A 52 11.21 5.42 5.16
C ASP A 52 11.33 6.95 5.10
N VAL A 53 12.32 7.48 4.37
CA VAL A 53 12.58 8.93 4.25
C VAL A 53 11.47 9.66 3.52
N LEU A 54 10.91 9.06 2.47
CA LEU A 54 9.87 9.67 1.65
C LEU A 54 8.46 9.37 2.16
N SER A 55 8.31 8.54 3.20
CA SER A 55 7.01 8.12 3.76
C SER A 55 6.06 7.57 2.69
N VAL A 56 6.57 6.72 1.79
CA VAL A 56 5.82 6.13 0.66
C VAL A 56 6.16 4.64 0.53
N SER A 57 5.20 3.80 0.13
CA SER A 57 5.43 2.36 -0.07
C SER A 57 6.24 2.07 -1.34
N ALA A 58 6.93 0.93 -1.33
CA ALA A 58 7.67 0.43 -2.50
C ALA A 58 6.75 0.22 -3.71
N ASP A 59 5.51 -0.22 -3.51
CA ASP A 59 4.49 -0.37 -4.56
C ASP A 59 4.22 0.94 -5.30
N THR A 60 4.11 2.04 -4.54
CA THR A 60 3.87 3.37 -5.10
C THR A 60 5.11 3.89 -5.83
N LEU A 61 6.31 3.68 -5.27
CA LEU A 61 7.56 4.08 -5.92
C LEU A 61 7.82 3.26 -7.18
N LEU A 62 7.58 1.96 -7.18
CA LEU A 62 7.85 1.09 -8.32
C LEU A 62 6.71 1.10 -9.35
N GLY A 63 5.54 1.65 -9.01
CA GLY A 63 4.34 1.56 -9.83
C GLY A 63 3.78 0.14 -9.93
N VAL A 64 4.08 -0.70 -8.94
CA VAL A 64 3.65 -2.10 -8.87
C VAL A 64 2.47 -2.15 -7.92
N GLY A 65 1.27 -2.06 -8.47
CA GLY A 65 -0.01 -1.95 -7.77
C GLY A 65 -1.11 -1.59 -8.76
N PRO A 66 -2.41 -1.63 -8.41
CA PRO A 66 -3.46 -1.16 -9.30
C PRO A 66 -3.14 0.29 -9.71
N GLY A 67 -2.77 0.47 -10.99
CA GLY A 67 -2.00 1.60 -11.49
C GLY A 67 -2.72 2.96 -11.44
N PRO A 68 -2.06 4.03 -11.93
CA PRO A 68 -2.58 5.39 -11.86
C PRO A 68 -3.77 5.56 -12.80
N SER A 69 -4.99 5.51 -12.25
CA SER A 69 -6.17 6.05 -12.93
C SER A 69 -6.12 7.59 -12.85
N PRO A 70 -6.45 8.33 -13.93
CA PRO A 70 -6.30 9.80 -14.03
C PRO A 70 -7.38 10.58 -13.26
N VAL A 71 -7.91 10.04 -12.16
CA VAL A 71 -8.88 10.74 -11.32
C VAL A 71 -8.17 11.34 -10.11
N SER A 72 -8.43 12.65 -9.90
CA SER A 72 -8.22 13.47 -8.69
C SER A 72 -8.18 12.68 -7.38
N PRO A 73 -7.55 13.19 -6.29
CA PRO A 73 -7.39 12.51 -5.00
C PRO A 73 -8.76 12.25 -4.34
N ARG A 74 -9.49 11.28 -4.88
CA ARG A 74 -10.43 10.51 -4.13
C ARG A 74 -9.56 9.75 -3.17
N ALA A 75 -9.79 10.07 -1.89
CA ALA A 75 -9.49 9.24 -0.77
C ALA A 75 -9.15 7.82 -1.22
N THR A 76 -8.01 7.29 -0.77
CA THR A 76 -7.87 5.87 -0.41
C THR A 76 -9.26 5.32 -0.15
N PRO A 77 -9.70 4.18 -0.73
CA PRO A 77 -11.04 3.70 -0.44
C PRO A 77 -11.16 3.83 1.06
N ARG A 78 -12.05 4.74 1.51
CA ARG A 78 -12.41 4.76 2.91
C ARG A 78 -12.90 3.33 3.01
N GLN A 79 -12.09 2.44 3.58
CA GLN A 79 -12.63 1.55 4.57
C GLN A 79 -13.41 2.53 5.40
N GLU A 80 -14.72 2.59 5.15
CA GLU A 80 -15.57 3.43 5.96
C GLU A 80 -15.29 2.88 7.33
N ASP A 81 -14.44 3.61 8.09
CA ASP A 81 -14.01 3.15 9.39
C ASP A 81 -15.30 2.71 10.04
N SER A 82 -15.37 1.42 10.39
CA SER A 82 -16.62 0.85 10.85
C SER A 82 -17.11 1.73 11.99
N LEU A 83 -18.41 1.85 12.18
CA LEU A 83 -18.94 2.71 13.24
C LEU A 83 -18.30 2.36 14.60
N GLU A 84 -17.94 1.08 14.79
CA GLU A 84 -17.14 0.59 15.91
C GLU A 84 -15.74 1.20 15.97
N LEU A 85 -14.97 1.18 14.87
CA LEU A 85 -13.62 1.75 14.83
C LEU A 85 -13.64 3.26 15.10
N ARG A 86 -14.61 4.00 14.55
CA ARG A 86 -14.74 5.44 14.79
C ARG A 86 -15.05 5.76 16.25
N ARG A 87 -15.95 4.98 16.86
CA ARG A 87 -16.29 5.12 18.28
C ARG A 87 -15.06 4.83 19.15
N LEU A 88 -14.35 3.75 18.86
CA LEU A 88 -13.13 3.39 19.57
C LEU A 88 -12.09 4.51 19.50
N VAL A 89 -11.82 5.05 18.30
CA VAL A 89 -10.86 6.15 18.12
C VAL A 89 -11.24 7.40 18.91
N ARG A 90 -12.54 7.73 19.02
CA ARG A 90 -13.00 8.85 19.87
C ARG A 90 -12.69 8.58 21.34
N THR A 91 -13.07 7.41 21.85
CA THR A 91 -12.79 7.04 23.24
C THR A 91 -11.29 7.03 23.55
N LEU A 92 -10.46 6.51 22.64
CA LEU A 92 -9.00 6.49 22.83
C LEU A 92 -8.38 7.90 22.89
N ARG A 93 -8.97 8.90 22.23
CA ARG A 93 -8.50 10.29 22.26
C ARG A 93 -8.81 11.02 23.57
N GLU A 94 -9.79 10.53 24.32
CA GLU A 94 -10.19 11.07 25.63
C GLU A 94 -9.38 10.48 26.79
N LEU A 95 -8.56 9.45 26.54
CA LEU A 95 -7.75 8.79 27.56
C LEU A 95 -6.48 9.56 27.90
N GLU A 96 -6.09 9.50 29.17
CA GLU A 96 -4.79 9.98 29.61
C GLU A 96 -3.63 9.10 29.09
N PRO A 97 -2.40 9.63 29.00
CA PRO A 97 -1.24 8.89 28.48
C PRO A 97 -0.98 7.55 29.19
N ARG A 98 -1.28 7.46 30.49
CA ARG A 98 -1.14 6.22 31.28
C ARG A 98 -2.18 5.17 30.87
N GLN A 99 -3.41 5.60 30.66
CA GLN A 99 -4.53 4.75 30.25
C GLN A 99 -4.35 4.26 28.81
N LEU A 100 -3.90 5.14 27.90
CA LEU A 100 -3.64 4.78 26.51
C LEU A 100 -2.56 3.70 26.37
N LYS A 101 -1.51 3.76 27.19
CA LYS A 101 -0.46 2.71 27.23
C LYS A 101 -1.00 1.36 27.68
N ALA A 102 -1.90 1.34 28.68
CA ALA A 102 -2.53 0.11 29.15
C ALA A 102 -3.40 -0.51 28.04
N VAL A 103 -4.22 0.31 27.38
CA VAL A 103 -5.07 -0.15 26.26
C VAL A 103 -4.24 -0.68 25.10
N ALA A 104 -3.14 0.01 24.73
CA ALA A 104 -2.26 -0.44 23.66
C ALA A 104 -1.64 -1.83 23.93
N ARG A 105 -1.35 -2.16 25.20
CA ARG A 105 -0.85 -3.48 25.59
C ARG A 105 -1.88 -4.57 25.33
N VAL A 106 -3.13 -4.32 25.74
CA VAL A 106 -4.25 -5.26 25.53
C VAL A 106 -4.51 -5.47 24.05
N VAL A 107 -4.60 -4.39 23.25
CA VAL A 107 -4.82 -4.49 21.81
C VAL A 107 -3.73 -5.31 21.13
N ARG A 108 -2.47 -5.12 21.50
CA ARG A 108 -1.34 -5.90 20.94
C ARG A 108 -1.46 -7.38 21.26
N THR A 109 -1.87 -7.73 22.48
CA THR A 109 -2.12 -9.12 22.87
C THR A 109 -3.26 -9.73 22.05
N VAL A 110 -4.38 -9.02 21.91
CA VAL A 110 -5.54 -9.49 21.12
C VAL A 110 -5.16 -9.70 19.66
N VAL A 111 -4.47 -8.74 19.04
CA VAL A 111 -4.00 -8.85 17.64
C VAL A 111 -3.02 -10.00 17.45
N SER A 112 -2.20 -10.31 18.46
CA SER A 112 -1.26 -11.44 18.42
C SER A 112 -1.95 -12.81 18.50
N VAL A 113 -3.18 -12.89 19.00
CA VAL A 113 -3.94 -14.15 19.15
C VAL A 113 -4.91 -14.38 17.99
N MET A 114 -5.36 -13.32 17.32
CA MET A 114 -6.23 -13.44 16.15
C MET A 114 -5.42 -13.85 14.90
N PRO A 115 -5.87 -14.84 14.10
CA PRO A 115 -5.21 -15.18 12.85
C PRO A 115 -5.26 -13.98 11.88
N PRO A 116 -4.23 -13.79 11.03
CA PRO A 116 -4.25 -12.74 10.02
C PRO A 116 -5.49 -12.95 9.12
N LYS A 117 -6.23 -11.87 8.87
CA LYS A 117 -7.41 -11.85 8.00
C LYS A 117 -7.07 -12.57 6.70
N ALA A 118 -7.59 -13.79 6.52
CA ALA A 118 -7.42 -14.54 5.29
C ALA A 118 -7.82 -13.64 4.13
N ALA A 119 -6.90 -13.49 3.16
CA ALA A 119 -7.18 -12.79 1.92
C ALA A 119 -8.51 -13.33 1.39
N SER A 120 -9.50 -12.45 1.27
CA SER A 120 -10.79 -12.74 0.67
C SER A 120 -10.55 -13.14 -0.78
N GLY A 121 -10.30 -14.43 -1.01
CA GLY A 121 -10.21 -15.05 -2.31
C GLY A 121 -11.58 -15.04 -2.95
N SER A 122 -11.67 -14.41 -4.11
CA SER A 122 -12.80 -14.56 -5.03
C SER A 122 -13.04 -16.06 -5.31
N PRO A 123 -14.31 -16.52 -5.46
CA PRO A 123 -14.57 -17.89 -5.87
C PRO A 123 -14.05 -18.12 -7.31
N PRO A 124 -13.60 -19.33 -7.66
CA PRO A 124 -13.13 -19.62 -9.01
C PRO A 124 -14.28 -19.47 -10.03
N PRO A 125 -14.03 -18.98 -11.25
CA PRO A 125 -15.09 -18.78 -12.23
C PRO A 125 -15.68 -20.13 -12.65
N SER A 126 -17.00 -20.26 -12.45
CA SER A 126 -17.82 -21.37 -12.91
C SER A 126 -17.62 -21.58 -14.41
N ARG A 127 -16.99 -22.69 -14.80
CA ARG A 127 -16.91 -23.11 -16.20
C ARG A 127 -18.33 -23.50 -16.64
N LYS A 128 -19.06 -22.56 -17.27
CA LYS A 128 -20.31 -22.86 -17.97
C LYS A 128 -20.01 -23.92 -19.04
N LYS A 129 -20.34 -25.18 -18.74
CA LYS A 129 -20.40 -26.25 -19.74
C LYS A 129 -21.53 -25.87 -20.69
N ARG A 130 -21.19 -25.28 -21.85
CA ARG A 130 -22.12 -25.04 -22.95
C ARG A 130 -22.78 -26.38 -23.29
N LEU A 131 -24.06 -26.48 -22.99
CA LEU A 131 -24.96 -27.44 -23.61
C LEU A 131 -25.06 -27.07 -25.10
N ALA A 132 -24.86 -28.03 -25.98
CA ALA A 132 -25.20 -27.95 -27.41
C ALA A 132 -25.71 -29.33 -27.88
N PRO A 133 -26.56 -29.37 -28.92
CA PRO A 133 -27.77 -30.17 -28.90
C PRO A 133 -27.69 -31.53 -29.60
N ALA A 134 -28.75 -32.29 -29.40
CA ALA A 134 -29.04 -33.63 -29.92
C ALA A 134 -28.85 -33.81 -31.44
N ARG A 135 -28.40 -35.01 -31.83
CA ARG A 135 -28.74 -35.62 -33.12
C ARG A 135 -29.19 -37.07 -32.92
N LYS A 136 -30.46 -37.30 -33.23
CA LYS A 136 -31.07 -38.61 -33.50
C LYS A 136 -30.26 -39.36 -34.57
N ARG A 137 -30.10 -40.67 -34.42
CA ARG A 137 -30.30 -41.65 -35.51
C ARG A 137 -30.44 -43.08 -34.97
N ARG A 138 -31.48 -43.74 -35.47
CA ARG A 138 -31.94 -45.11 -35.23
C ARG A 138 -30.93 -46.15 -35.74
N ALA A 139 -30.91 -47.34 -35.13
CA ALA A 139 -30.87 -48.63 -35.82
C ALA A 139 -31.30 -49.74 -34.84
N GLY A 140 -32.39 -50.41 -35.19
CA GLY A 140 -33.04 -51.51 -34.50
C GLY A 140 -34.21 -51.91 -35.38
#